data_AF-A0AAU9JNL1-F1
#
_entry.id   AF-A0AAU9JNL1-F1
#
_cell.length_a   1.000
_cell.length_b   1.000
_cell.length_c   1.000
_cell.angle_alpha   90.00
_cell.angle_beta   90.00
_cell.angle_gamma   90.00
#
_symmetry.space_group_name_H-M   'P 1'
#
loop_
_entity.id
_entity.type
_entity.pdbx_description
1 polymer ?
#
loop_
_entity_poly.entity_id
_entity_poly.type
_entity_poly.pdbx_seq_one_letter_code
_entity_poly.pdbx_strand_id
1 'polypeptide(L)'
;MGKNKRNQQKGYNNQREMLSPEGFKDMFPHLSIGKIGEILKKNQGKNQEEILDILLKINEEEEKTQVAKKEIREEKKEEITKNPEINKEKLDTKLYKTQLCTNLNCTDSECFYYHDDYDCRRNLDKYHYRPIPCFSTYDKGEWFHPSYCARGFDCHFCHTQNEWHCHPEYKKRPNNKLRRIQEESKISNKNSEELKKILEDLKISIEASDQQIHQVKNEIVGIDQEIQGMAKFLNCGKCMQEEMDWLIIPCCHGICTNCKLTAYEACPLCGAIMQSSHPINTDF
;
A
#
# COMPACT_ATOMS: atom_id res chain seq x y z
N MET A 1 -32.24 63.15 56.52
CA MET A 1 -30.92 62.52 56.75
C MET A 1 -31.01 61.09 56.23
N GLY A 2 -30.16 60.51 55.40
CA GLY A 2 -28.97 60.92 54.68
C GLY A 2 -28.73 59.80 53.64
N LYS A 3 -28.28 60.19 52.45
CA LYS A 3 -28.08 59.37 51.27
C LYS A 3 -26.95 58.33 51.49
N ASN A 4 -27.02 57.17 50.83
CA ASN A 4 -25.91 56.69 50.01
C ASN A 4 -26.31 55.55 49.07
N LYS A 5 -26.70 55.94 47.85
CA LYS A 5 -26.43 55.18 46.64
C LYS A 5 -24.94 55.34 46.33
N ARG A 6 -24.16 54.25 46.26
CA ARG A 6 -22.88 54.21 45.55
C ARG A 6 -23.14 53.42 44.26
N ASN A 7 -23.42 54.10 43.15
CA ASN A 7 -22.48 54.41 42.06
C ASN A 7 -21.64 53.18 41.67
N GLN A 8 -21.97 52.45 40.59
CA GLN A 8 -21.65 52.82 39.21
C GLN A 8 -20.33 53.57 39.09
N GLN A 9 -19.25 52.81 38.87
CA GLN A 9 -18.06 53.21 38.12
C GLN A 9 -17.17 51.96 37.98
N LYS A 10 -17.54 51.05 37.07
CA LYS A 10 -16.56 50.19 36.41
C LYS A 10 -15.85 51.08 35.39
N GLY A 11 -14.92 51.89 35.90
CA GLY A 11 -14.03 52.66 35.05
C GLY A 11 -13.11 51.69 34.34
N TYR A 12 -13.14 51.72 33.00
CA TYR A 12 -12.11 51.17 32.13
C TYR A 12 -10.79 51.91 32.44
N ASN A 13 -10.10 51.44 33.47
CA ASN A 13 -8.76 51.88 33.83
C ASN A 13 -7.78 50.95 33.14
N ASN A 14 -7.31 51.35 31.95
CA ASN A 14 -5.90 51.32 31.53
C ASN A 14 -5.79 51.23 30.01
N GLN A 15 -5.30 52.29 29.37
CA GLN A 15 -4.78 52.24 28.00
C GLN A 15 -3.66 51.18 27.82
N ARG A 16 -3.09 50.64 28.92
CA ARG A 16 -2.16 49.51 28.92
C ARG A 16 -2.81 48.13 28.75
N GLU A 17 -4.11 47.95 29.03
CA GLU A 17 -4.78 46.66 28.83
C GLU A 17 -5.15 46.41 27.36
N MET A 18 -5.32 47.46 26.56
CA MET A 18 -5.64 47.36 25.12
C MET A 18 -4.49 46.83 24.25
N LEU A 19 -3.24 46.82 24.76
CA LEU A 19 -2.07 46.28 24.05
C LEU A 19 -1.63 44.92 24.60
N SER A 20 -2.50 44.22 25.32
CA SER A 20 -2.26 42.85 25.79
C SER A 20 -2.65 41.83 24.71
N PRO A 21 -1.96 40.68 24.63
CA PRO A 21 -2.36 39.58 23.75
C PRO A 21 -3.83 39.14 23.93
N GLU A 22 -4.32 39.23 25.16
CA GLU A 22 -5.70 38.93 25.55
C GLU A 22 -6.68 39.95 24.96
N GLY A 23 -6.36 41.25 24.98
CA GLY A 23 -7.20 42.30 24.41
C GLY A 23 -7.39 42.20 22.89
N PHE A 24 -6.45 41.57 22.18
CA PHE A 24 -6.52 41.36 20.74
C PHE A 24 -7.16 40.03 20.34
N LYS A 25 -7.31 39.08 21.26
CA LYS A 25 -7.79 37.73 20.93
C LYS A 25 -9.24 37.73 20.42
N ASP A 26 -10.07 38.61 20.97
CA ASP A 26 -11.48 38.75 20.57
C ASP A 26 -11.62 39.38 19.17
N MET A 27 -10.65 40.20 18.75
CA MET A 27 -10.63 40.83 17.43
C MET A 27 -10.03 39.92 16.34
N PHE A 28 -9.16 38.98 16.72
CA PHE A 28 -8.45 38.09 15.80
C PHE A 28 -8.68 36.62 16.19
N PRO A 29 -9.88 36.08 15.91
CA PRO A 29 -10.28 34.77 16.40
C PRO A 29 -9.42 33.62 15.84
N HIS A 30 -8.82 33.79 14.66
CA HIS A 30 -8.00 32.76 14.02
C HIS A 30 -6.54 32.75 14.52
N LEU A 31 -6.12 33.74 15.31
CA LEU A 31 -4.78 33.80 15.90
C LEU A 31 -4.78 33.31 17.35
N SER A 32 -3.84 32.44 17.72
CA SER A 32 -3.69 32.05 19.13
C SER A 32 -3.10 33.19 19.96
N ILE A 33 -3.43 33.24 21.25
CA ILE A 33 -2.89 34.25 22.19
C ILE A 33 -1.35 34.26 22.16
N GLY A 34 -0.74 33.07 22.09
CA GLY A 34 0.72 32.94 21.95
C GLY A 34 1.25 33.60 20.67
N LYS A 35 0.58 33.41 19.53
CA LYS A 35 0.99 33.99 18.25
C LYS A 35 0.81 35.51 18.21
N ILE A 36 -0.29 36.02 18.80
CA ILE A 36 -0.48 37.46 19.02
C ILE A 36 0.66 38.01 19.88
N GLY A 37 0.99 37.33 20.98
CA GLY A 37 2.09 37.73 21.87
C GLY A 37 3.46 37.76 21.18
N GLU A 38 3.74 36.82 20.28
CA GLU A 38 4.97 36.84 19.46
C GLU A 38 5.00 38.00 18.47
N ILE A 39 3.89 38.31 17.82
CA ILE A 39 3.77 39.43 16.87
C ILE A 39 3.98 40.76 17.59
N LEU A 40 3.37 40.93 18.77
CA LEU A 40 3.57 42.12 19.61
C LEU A 40 5.02 42.26 20.06
N LYS A 41 5.69 41.16 20.46
CA LYS A 41 7.12 41.17 20.82
C LYS A 41 8.03 41.53 19.64
N LYS A 42 7.76 41.02 18.44
CA LYS A 42 8.56 41.28 17.24
C LYS A 42 8.42 42.70 16.69
N ASN A 43 7.33 43.40 17.04
CA ASN A 43 7.04 44.74 16.55
C ASN A 43 7.09 45.80 17.68
N GLN A 44 7.91 45.56 18.72
CA GLN A 44 8.18 46.53 19.78
C GLN A 44 8.82 47.79 19.17
N GLY A 45 8.04 48.87 19.05
CA GLY A 45 8.46 50.13 18.42
C GLY A 45 7.51 50.64 17.35
N LYS A 46 6.57 49.82 16.86
CA LYS A 46 5.49 50.25 15.97
C LYS A 46 4.34 50.86 16.76
N ASN A 47 3.59 51.74 16.10
CA ASN A 47 2.39 52.32 16.69
C ASN A 47 1.23 51.30 16.67
N GLN A 48 0.15 51.59 17.37
CA GLN A 48 -0.97 50.67 17.53
C GLN A 48 -1.72 50.38 16.22
N GLU A 49 -1.84 51.35 15.33
CA GLU A 49 -2.50 51.18 14.02
C GLU A 49 -1.69 50.25 13.10
N GLU A 50 -0.37 50.39 13.10
CA GLU A 50 0.53 49.50 12.34
C GLU A 50 0.48 48.06 12.85
N ILE A 51 0.36 47.86 14.16
CA ILE A 51 0.22 46.52 14.77
C ILE A 51 -1.12 45.90 14.40
N LEU A 52 -2.21 46.69 14.41
CA LEU A 52 -3.54 46.24 14.01
C LEU A 52 -3.59 45.79 12.55
N ASP A 53 -2.98 46.55 11.63
CA ASP A 53 -2.91 46.20 10.20
C ASP A 53 -2.15 44.89 9.96
N ILE A 54 -1.05 44.67 10.71
CA ILE A 54 -0.29 43.41 10.66
C ILE A 54 -1.12 42.23 11.16
N LEU A 55 -1.82 42.39 12.28
CA LEU A 55 -2.66 41.34 12.86
C LEU A 55 -3.85 40.99 11.95
N LEU A 56 -4.48 41.99 11.32
CA LEU A 56 -5.56 41.80 10.33
C LEU A 56 -5.09 40.91 9.17
N LYS A 57 -3.97 41.25 8.53
CA LYS A 57 -3.45 40.50 7.38
C LYS A 57 -3.13 39.05 7.73
N ILE A 58 -2.51 38.81 8.89
CA ILE A 58 -2.16 37.45 9.32
C ILE A 58 -3.42 36.66 9.71
N ASN A 59 -4.42 37.31 10.31
CA ASN A 59 -5.69 36.67 10.65
C ASN A 59 -6.46 36.22 9.40
N GLU A 60 -6.49 37.05 8.33
CA GLU A 60 -7.08 36.69 7.04
C GLU A 60 -6.36 35.52 6.35
N GLU A 61 -5.02 35.47 6.42
CA GLU A 61 -4.24 34.35 5.88
C GLU A 61 -4.48 33.04 6.65
N GLU A 62 -4.60 33.12 7.98
CA GLU A 62 -4.94 31.96 8.82
C GLU A 62 -6.36 31.47 8.56
N GLU A 63 -7.32 32.37 8.33
CA GLU A 63 -8.68 32.01 7.95
C GLU A 63 -8.70 31.26 6.61
N LYS A 64 -8.04 31.81 5.57
CA LYS A 64 -7.90 31.14 4.25
C LYS A 64 -7.26 29.75 4.39
N THR A 65 -6.23 29.64 5.24
CA THR A 65 -5.56 28.37 5.50
C THR A 65 -6.47 27.37 6.23
N GLN A 66 -7.30 27.83 7.16
CA GLN A 66 -8.26 26.98 7.86
C GLN A 66 -9.38 26.49 6.94
N VAL A 67 -9.88 27.35 6.04
CA VAL A 67 -10.87 26.99 5.03
C VAL A 67 -10.31 25.94 4.07
N ALA A 68 -9.13 26.16 3.50
CA ALA A 68 -8.48 25.18 2.61
C ALA A 68 -8.23 23.83 3.31
N LYS A 69 -7.80 23.84 4.57
CA LYS A 69 -7.64 22.61 5.37
C LYS A 69 -8.96 21.89 5.63
N LYS A 70 -10.06 22.63 5.74
CA LYS A 70 -11.41 22.07 5.94
C LYS A 70 -11.92 21.42 4.66
N GLU A 71 -11.75 22.07 3.51
CA GLU A 71 -12.10 21.54 2.19
C GLU A 71 -11.33 20.23 1.89
N ILE A 72 -10.01 20.23 2.08
CA ILE A 72 -9.17 19.02 1.92
C ILE A 72 -9.63 17.89 2.87
N ARG A 73 -10.11 18.23 4.08
CA ARG A 73 -10.61 17.25 5.05
C ARG A 73 -11.96 16.68 4.64
N GLU A 74 -12.80 17.47 3.98
CA GLU A 74 -14.11 17.05 3.46
C GLU A 74 -13.95 16.20 2.20
N GLU A 75 -13.07 16.58 1.27
CA GLU A 75 -12.70 15.77 0.10
C GLU A 75 -12.15 14.39 0.52
N LYS A 76 -11.24 14.36 1.51
CA LYS A 76 -10.74 13.10 2.07
C LYS A 76 -11.83 12.26 2.74
N LYS A 77 -12.81 12.88 3.39
CA LYS A 77 -13.94 12.14 3.98
C LYS A 77 -14.79 11.48 2.90
N GLU A 78 -15.02 12.17 1.78
CA GLU A 78 -15.76 11.61 0.65
C GLU A 78 -14.99 10.50 -0.08
N GLU A 79 -13.66 10.59 -0.13
CA GLU A 79 -12.81 9.54 -0.70
C GLU A 79 -12.80 8.28 0.20
N ILE A 80 -12.80 8.47 1.53
CA ILE A 80 -12.89 7.39 2.53
C ILE A 80 -14.24 6.67 2.47
N THR A 81 -15.35 7.37 2.23
CA THR A 81 -16.67 6.74 2.12
C THR A 81 -16.83 5.94 0.82
N LYS A 82 -16.09 6.29 -0.23
CA LYS A 82 -16.16 5.62 -1.53
C LYS A 82 -15.22 4.40 -1.65
N ASN A 83 -14.18 4.30 -0.83
CA ASN A 83 -13.21 3.20 -0.92
C ASN A 83 -12.77 2.67 0.48
N PRO A 84 -13.49 1.69 1.05
CA PRO A 84 -13.27 1.22 2.42
C PRO A 84 -11.95 0.45 2.65
N GLU A 85 -11.24 0.07 1.59
CA GLU A 85 -9.97 -0.69 1.67
C GLU A 85 -8.76 0.19 2.06
N ILE A 86 -8.85 1.52 1.93
CA ILE A 86 -7.77 2.48 2.23
C ILE A 86 -7.46 2.55 3.74
N ASN A 87 -8.31 1.97 4.60
CA ASN A 87 -8.26 2.15 6.05
C ASN A 87 -7.17 1.36 6.79
N LYS A 88 -6.31 0.57 6.11
CA LYS A 88 -5.27 -0.20 6.81
C LYS A 88 -4.04 0.62 7.21
N GLU A 89 -3.72 1.73 6.55
CA GLU A 89 -2.38 2.33 6.71
C GLU A 89 -2.19 3.42 7.77
N LYS A 90 -3.24 4.05 8.33
CA LYS A 90 -3.07 5.00 9.46
C LYS A 90 -4.28 5.07 10.40
N LEU A 91 -4.67 3.93 10.97
CA LEU A 91 -5.61 3.95 12.09
C LEU A 91 -4.91 4.53 13.34
N ASP A 92 -5.44 5.66 13.85
CA ASP A 92 -4.94 6.30 15.07
C ASP A 92 -5.02 5.30 16.23
N THR A 93 -3.87 4.83 16.72
CA THR A 93 -3.79 3.90 17.85
C THR A 93 -4.51 4.38 19.11
N LYS A 94 -4.86 5.67 19.21
CA LYS A 94 -5.72 6.20 20.29
C LYS A 94 -7.14 5.67 20.22
N LEU A 95 -7.69 5.42 19.04
CA LEU A 95 -9.06 4.97 18.83
C LEU A 95 -9.23 3.44 18.79
N TYR A 96 -8.12 2.70 18.83
CA TYR A 96 -8.13 1.23 18.79
C TYR A 96 -8.99 0.66 19.92
N LYS A 97 -9.94 -0.20 19.53
CA LYS A 97 -10.91 -0.91 20.38
C LYS A 97 -11.76 0.01 21.27
N THR A 98 -11.95 1.28 20.89
CA THR A 98 -12.77 2.23 21.66
C THR A 98 -14.23 2.29 21.23
N GLN A 99 -14.58 1.67 20.11
CA GLN A 99 -15.92 1.68 19.50
C GLN A 99 -16.32 0.26 19.09
N LEU A 100 -17.63 -0.04 19.19
CA LEU A 100 -18.20 -1.36 18.86
C LEU A 100 -18.14 -1.61 17.36
N CYS A 101 -17.79 -2.84 16.98
CA CYS A 101 -17.82 -3.28 15.59
C CYS A 101 -19.27 -3.44 15.12
N THR A 102 -19.60 -2.81 13.99
CA THR A 102 -20.93 -2.93 13.37
C THR A 102 -20.98 -3.98 12.26
N ASN A 103 -19.85 -4.59 11.90
CA ASN A 103 -19.79 -5.60 10.86
C ASN A 103 -20.08 -6.98 11.45
N LEU A 104 -21.21 -7.57 11.06
CA LEU A 104 -21.67 -8.89 11.53
C LEU A 104 -20.81 -10.05 11.03
N ASN A 105 -20.04 -9.88 9.95
CA ASN A 105 -19.17 -10.89 9.36
C ASN A 105 -17.69 -10.63 9.68
N CYS A 106 -17.40 -9.88 10.75
CA CYS A 106 -16.03 -9.54 11.12
C CYS A 106 -15.33 -10.70 11.83
N THR A 107 -14.01 -10.80 11.64
CA THR A 107 -13.14 -11.71 12.40
C THR A 107 -12.44 -10.93 13.51
N ASP A 108 -12.56 -11.42 14.75
CA ASP A 108 -12.22 -10.65 15.95
C ASP A 108 -10.73 -10.29 16.09
N SER A 109 -9.86 -11.14 15.55
CA SER A 109 -8.41 -11.12 15.80
C SER A 109 -7.69 -9.89 15.24
N GLU A 110 -8.21 -9.29 14.17
CA GLU A 110 -7.56 -8.15 13.50
C GLU A 110 -8.44 -6.88 13.46
N CYS A 111 -9.64 -6.95 14.03
CA CYS A 111 -10.57 -5.84 13.99
C CYS A 111 -10.10 -4.67 14.84
N PHE A 112 -10.18 -3.46 14.29
CA PHE A 112 -9.87 -2.23 15.01
C PHE A 112 -10.94 -1.86 16.04
N TYR A 113 -12.16 -2.34 15.85
CA TYR A 113 -13.32 -2.13 16.71
C TYR A 113 -13.48 -3.29 17.68
N TYR A 114 -14.07 -3.03 18.84
CA TYR A 114 -14.30 -4.05 19.85
C TYR A 114 -15.57 -4.85 19.52
N HIS A 115 -15.61 -6.13 19.84
CA HIS A 115 -16.75 -7.01 19.61
C HIS A 115 -17.50 -7.35 20.91
N ASP A 116 -16.80 -7.25 22.05
CA ASP A 116 -17.37 -7.49 23.37
C ASP A 116 -16.72 -6.58 24.43
N ASP A 117 -17.18 -6.70 25.67
CA ASP A 117 -16.63 -5.90 26.76
C ASP A 117 -15.21 -6.35 27.16
N TYR A 118 -14.80 -7.58 26.85
CA TYR A 118 -13.45 -8.08 27.16
C TYR A 118 -12.39 -7.48 26.26
N ASP A 119 -12.74 -7.15 25.01
CA ASP A 119 -11.85 -6.51 24.05
C ASP A 119 -12.03 -4.99 23.97
N CYS A 120 -13.05 -4.43 24.64
CA CYS A 120 -13.28 -2.98 24.74
C CYS A 120 -12.14 -2.24 25.47
N ARG A 121 -11.83 -1.04 24.98
CA ARG A 121 -10.85 -0.11 25.55
C ARG A 121 -11.48 1.26 25.78
N ARG A 122 -11.42 1.76 27.01
CA ARG A 122 -11.82 3.14 27.30
C ARG A 122 -10.85 4.13 26.67
N ASN A 123 -11.40 5.15 26.01
CA ASN A 123 -10.63 6.25 25.42
C ASN A 123 -10.03 7.12 26.53
N LEU A 124 -8.70 7.29 26.51
CA LEU A 124 -7.95 8.09 27.49
C LEU A 124 -8.27 9.58 27.46
N ASP A 125 -8.78 10.10 26.34
CA ASP A 125 -9.23 11.50 26.26
C ASP A 125 -10.54 11.73 27.07
N LYS A 126 -11.28 10.65 27.36
CA LYS A 126 -12.53 10.67 28.12
C LYS A 126 -12.38 10.12 29.54
N TYR A 127 -11.61 9.04 29.70
CA TYR A 127 -11.47 8.32 30.96
C TYR A 127 -10.00 8.24 31.36
N HIS A 128 -9.68 8.78 32.54
CA HIS A 128 -8.31 8.82 33.03
C HIS A 128 -8.04 7.57 33.88
N TYR A 129 -7.25 6.63 33.35
CA TYR A 129 -6.82 5.44 34.07
C TYR A 129 -5.30 5.25 33.97
N ARG A 130 -4.73 4.48 34.90
CA ARG A 130 -3.30 4.13 34.95
C ARG A 130 -3.08 2.76 34.29
N PRO A 131 -1.85 2.45 33.81
CA PRO A 131 -1.50 1.16 33.21
C PRO A 131 -1.31 0.05 34.27
N ILE A 132 -2.25 -0.04 35.21
CA ILE A 132 -2.27 -1.00 36.31
C ILE A 132 -3.62 -1.71 36.23
N PRO A 133 -3.65 -3.05 36.13
CA PRO A 133 -4.90 -3.81 36.12
C PRO A 133 -5.73 -3.57 37.40
N CYS A 134 -7.04 -3.49 37.26
CA CYS A 134 -7.96 -3.42 38.39
C CYS A 134 -8.05 -4.79 39.08
N PHE A 135 -7.92 -4.84 40.40
CA PHE A 135 -8.03 -6.08 41.17
C PHE A 135 -9.40 -6.77 41.04
N SER A 136 -10.45 -6.04 40.67
CA SER A 136 -11.79 -6.61 40.46
C SER A 136 -11.95 -7.30 39.10
N THR A 137 -11.08 -6.97 38.13
CA THR A 137 -11.16 -7.47 36.75
C THR A 137 -9.89 -8.22 36.34
N TYR A 138 -8.95 -8.40 37.25
CA TYR A 138 -7.70 -9.13 37.02
C TYR A 138 -7.21 -9.77 38.31
N ASP A 139 -7.06 -11.08 38.30
CA ASP A 139 -6.43 -11.84 39.38
C ASP A 139 -5.53 -12.93 38.79
N LYS A 140 -4.36 -13.16 39.40
CA LYS A 140 -3.41 -14.25 39.08
C LYS A 140 -3.08 -14.49 37.59
N GLY A 141 -3.16 -13.48 36.74
CA GLY A 141 -2.84 -13.63 35.31
C GLY A 141 -4.04 -13.69 34.37
N GLU A 142 -5.25 -13.74 34.93
CA GLU A 142 -6.49 -13.84 34.16
C GLU A 142 -7.28 -12.54 34.21
N TRP A 143 -7.87 -12.17 33.08
CA TRP A 143 -8.77 -11.02 32.97
C TRP A 143 -10.22 -11.49 33.10
N PHE A 144 -10.98 -10.81 33.94
CA PHE A 144 -12.41 -11.03 34.17
C PHE A 144 -13.24 -9.91 33.54
N HIS A 145 -14.55 -10.13 33.47
CA HIS A 145 -15.48 -9.19 32.84
C HIS A 145 -15.40 -7.79 33.50
N PRO A 146 -15.34 -6.69 32.73
CA PRO A 146 -15.26 -5.33 33.29
C PRO A 146 -16.39 -4.95 34.25
N SER A 147 -17.56 -5.57 34.10
CA SER A 147 -18.72 -5.37 34.98
C SER A 147 -18.49 -5.80 36.43
N TYR A 148 -17.46 -6.60 36.70
CA TYR A 148 -17.11 -7.01 38.08
C TYR A 148 -16.53 -5.84 38.89
N CYS A 149 -16.09 -4.77 38.23
CA CYS A 149 -15.70 -3.55 38.91
C CYS A 149 -16.92 -2.65 39.18
N ALA A 150 -17.28 -2.48 40.46
CA ALA A 150 -18.36 -1.58 40.87
C ALA A 150 -18.12 -0.10 40.51
N ARG A 151 -16.87 0.30 40.21
CA ARG A 151 -16.53 1.66 39.77
C ARG A 151 -16.79 1.90 38.29
N GLY A 152 -17.05 0.84 37.50
CA GLY A 152 -17.36 0.95 36.08
C GLY A 152 -16.36 1.82 35.31
N PHE A 153 -16.88 2.75 34.52
CA PHE A 153 -16.07 3.65 33.70
C PHE A 153 -15.19 4.61 34.50
N ASP A 154 -15.55 4.95 35.73
CA ASP A 154 -14.81 5.86 36.62
C ASP A 154 -13.63 5.17 37.33
N CYS A 155 -13.40 3.88 37.07
CA CYS A 155 -12.25 3.19 37.62
C CYS A 155 -10.94 3.72 37.03
N HIS A 156 -10.02 4.17 37.90
CA HIS A 156 -8.70 4.66 37.51
C HIS A 156 -7.70 3.56 37.11
N PHE A 157 -8.15 2.31 36.95
CA PHE A 157 -7.32 1.14 36.64
C PHE A 157 -7.84 0.43 35.39
N CYS A 158 -6.97 -0.30 34.68
CA CYS A 158 -7.34 -1.02 33.46
C CYS A 158 -8.30 -2.18 33.78
N HIS A 159 -9.32 -2.35 32.95
CA HIS A 159 -10.30 -3.43 33.03
C HIS A 159 -10.09 -4.52 31.99
N THR A 160 -9.35 -4.23 30.92
CA THR A 160 -9.06 -5.19 29.86
C THR A 160 -7.58 -5.26 29.52
N GLN A 161 -7.19 -6.38 28.92
CA GLN A 161 -5.86 -6.57 28.37
C GLN A 161 -5.51 -5.46 27.36
N ASN A 162 -6.49 -5.02 26.55
CA ASN A 162 -6.32 -3.95 25.57
C ASN A 162 -6.06 -2.59 26.23
N GLU A 163 -6.77 -2.24 27.31
CA GLU A 163 -6.49 -1.02 28.07
C GLU A 163 -5.06 -1.00 28.62
N TRP A 164 -4.59 -2.13 29.14
CA TRP A 164 -3.26 -2.25 29.71
C TRP A 164 -2.17 -2.15 28.64
N HIS A 165 -2.27 -2.92 27.56
CA HIS A 165 -1.26 -2.97 26.50
C HIS A 165 -1.22 -1.70 25.64
N CYS A 166 -2.37 -1.07 25.42
CA CYS A 166 -2.45 0.14 24.60
C CYS A 166 -2.21 1.43 25.38
N HIS A 167 -2.03 1.38 26.71
CA HIS A 167 -1.77 2.57 27.51
C HIS A 167 -0.42 3.24 27.14
N PRO A 168 -0.36 4.58 26.94
CA PRO A 168 0.86 5.27 26.53
C PRO A 168 2.05 5.04 27.48
N GLU A 169 1.80 5.00 28.79
CA GLU A 169 2.85 4.74 29.78
C GLU A 169 3.31 3.28 29.80
N TYR A 170 2.43 2.32 29.45
CA TYR A 170 2.84 0.94 29.27
C TYR A 170 3.75 0.83 28.04
N LYS A 171 3.34 1.39 26.89
CA LYS A 171 4.15 1.41 25.65
C LYS A 171 5.55 2.03 25.82
N LYS A 172 5.75 2.91 26.81
CA LYS A 172 7.04 3.56 27.10
C LYS A 172 8.00 2.69 27.94
N ARG A 173 7.58 1.56 28.51
CA ARG A 173 8.46 0.69 29.30
C ARG A 173 9.53 0.02 28.41
N PRO A 174 10.81 -0.02 28.85
CA PRO A 174 11.92 -0.50 28.02
C PRO A 174 11.86 -1.98 27.65
N ASN A 175 11.15 -2.82 28.41
CA ASN A 175 11.02 -4.27 28.14
C ASN A 175 9.68 -4.67 27.51
N ASN A 176 9.02 -3.77 26.77
CA ASN A 176 7.67 -4.04 26.29
C ASN A 176 7.64 -4.65 24.88
N LYS A 177 6.94 -5.78 24.72
CA LYS A 177 6.76 -6.52 23.45
C LYS A 177 6.28 -5.62 22.31
N LEU A 178 5.52 -4.55 22.63
CA LEU A 178 5.07 -3.53 21.66
C LEU A 178 6.17 -2.61 21.12
N ARG A 179 7.24 -2.32 21.88
CA ARG A 179 8.40 -1.59 21.34
C ARG A 179 9.13 -2.45 20.33
N ARG A 180 9.26 -3.76 20.61
CA ARG A 180 9.77 -4.75 19.67
C ARG A 180 8.93 -4.77 18.40
N ILE A 181 7.59 -4.81 18.50
CA ILE A 181 6.67 -4.73 17.35
C ILE A 181 6.78 -3.38 16.60
N GLN A 182 7.02 -2.26 17.29
CA GLN A 182 7.19 -0.94 16.65
C GLN A 182 8.58 -0.74 16.02
N GLU A 183 9.60 -1.40 16.53
CA GLU A 183 10.93 -1.47 15.90
C GLU A 183 10.93 -2.46 14.75
N GLU A 184 10.27 -3.62 14.90
CA GLU A 184 9.99 -4.61 13.87
C GLU A 184 9.12 -4.02 12.76
N SER A 185 8.16 -3.12 13.03
CA SER A 185 7.37 -2.45 12.00
C SER A 185 8.13 -1.34 11.27
N LYS A 186 9.08 -0.67 11.94
CA LYS A 186 10.04 0.24 11.26
C LYS A 186 11.03 -0.52 10.38
N ILE A 187 11.48 -1.70 10.82
CA ILE A 187 12.28 -2.64 10.02
C ILE A 187 11.42 -3.20 8.88
N SER A 188 10.15 -3.55 9.12
CA SER A 188 9.20 -4.01 8.12
C SER A 188 8.92 -2.96 7.04
N ASN A 189 8.86 -1.68 7.37
CA ASN A 189 8.68 -0.61 6.38
C ASN A 189 9.94 -0.36 5.54
N LYS A 190 11.14 -0.46 6.13
CA LYS A 190 12.40 -0.45 5.35
C LYS A 190 12.50 -1.68 4.44
N ASN A 191 12.19 -2.85 4.98
CA ASN A 191 12.19 -4.10 4.22
C ASN A 191 11.11 -4.09 3.13
N SER A 192 9.96 -3.43 3.33
CA SER A 192 8.90 -3.27 2.32
C SER A 192 9.37 -2.45 1.12
N GLU A 193 10.10 -1.34 1.36
CA GLU A 193 10.63 -0.52 0.27
C GLU A 193 11.77 -1.24 -0.49
N GLU A 194 12.61 -1.97 0.24
CA GLU A 194 13.69 -2.78 -0.35
C GLU A 194 13.15 -4.00 -1.11
N LEU A 195 12.10 -4.65 -0.60
CA LEU A 195 11.36 -5.71 -1.30
C LEU A 195 10.65 -5.20 -2.55
N LYS A 196 10.05 -4.01 -2.51
CA LYS A 196 9.46 -3.39 -3.71
C LYS A 196 10.51 -3.15 -4.79
N LYS A 197 11.71 -2.71 -4.39
CA LYS A 197 12.82 -2.52 -5.32
C LYS A 197 13.30 -3.85 -5.92
N ILE A 198 13.48 -4.87 -5.09
CA ILE A 198 13.85 -6.23 -5.56
C ILE A 198 12.78 -6.81 -6.48
N LEU A 199 11.49 -6.61 -6.17
CA LEU A 199 10.38 -7.05 -7.02
C LEU A 199 10.40 -6.34 -8.37
N GLU A 200 10.72 -5.06 -8.41
CA GLU A 200 10.81 -4.30 -9.65
C GLU A 200 12.01 -4.74 -10.50
N ASP A 201 13.17 -4.96 -9.87
CA ASP A 201 14.36 -5.48 -10.54
C ASP A 201 14.11 -6.89 -11.12
N LEU A 202 13.38 -7.76 -10.38
CA LEU A 202 12.99 -9.09 -10.85
C LEU A 202 12.02 -9.03 -12.03
N LYS A 203 11.05 -8.11 -12.03
CA LYS A 203 10.14 -7.94 -13.18
C LYS A 203 10.90 -7.56 -14.45
N ILE A 204 11.82 -6.60 -14.35
CA ILE A 204 12.66 -6.20 -15.49
C ILE A 204 13.47 -7.40 -16.00
N SER A 205 14.02 -8.22 -15.10
CA SER A 205 14.77 -9.42 -15.48
C SER A 205 13.89 -10.50 -16.14
N ILE A 206 12.64 -10.65 -15.71
CA ILE A 206 11.68 -11.58 -16.31
C ILE A 206 11.30 -11.10 -17.71
N GLU A 207 10.98 -9.81 -17.88
CA GLU A 207 10.65 -9.23 -19.18
C GLU A 207 11.80 -9.38 -20.20
N ALA A 208 13.04 -9.16 -19.75
CA ALA A 208 14.22 -9.38 -20.58
C ALA A 208 14.37 -10.86 -20.99
N SER A 209 14.10 -11.78 -20.06
CA SER A 209 14.14 -13.22 -20.34
C SER A 209 13.04 -13.66 -21.30
N ASP A 210 11.83 -13.11 -21.18
CA ASP A 210 10.71 -13.37 -22.08
C ASP A 210 11.02 -12.90 -23.52
N GLN A 211 11.69 -11.75 -23.66
CA GLN A 211 12.17 -11.28 -24.97
C GLN A 211 13.19 -12.24 -25.58
N GLN A 212 14.13 -12.77 -24.80
CA GLN A 212 15.09 -13.77 -25.27
C GLN A 212 14.40 -15.07 -25.69
N ILE A 213 13.44 -15.55 -24.90
CA ILE A 213 12.63 -16.73 -25.24
C ILE A 213 11.87 -16.49 -26.55
N HIS A 214 11.30 -15.31 -26.75
CA HIS A 214 10.61 -14.97 -27.99
C HIS A 214 11.56 -14.95 -29.19
N GLN A 215 12.78 -14.46 -29.02
CA GLN A 215 13.79 -14.48 -30.07
C GLN A 215 14.16 -15.92 -30.45
N VAL A 216 14.47 -16.77 -29.47
CA VAL A 216 14.81 -18.19 -29.72
C VAL A 216 13.64 -18.93 -30.38
N LYS A 217 12.40 -18.66 -29.98
CA LYS A 217 11.21 -19.23 -30.64
C LYS A 217 11.14 -18.87 -32.12
N ASN A 218 11.43 -17.61 -32.48
CA ASN A 218 11.43 -17.20 -33.87
C ASN A 218 12.55 -17.89 -34.67
N GLU A 219 13.72 -18.07 -34.07
CA GLU A 219 14.83 -18.80 -34.68
C GLU A 219 14.47 -20.28 -34.92
N ILE A 220 13.84 -20.94 -33.95
CA ILE A 220 13.35 -22.33 -34.09
C ILE A 220 12.35 -22.44 -35.24
N VAL A 221 11.41 -21.49 -35.37
CA VAL A 221 10.45 -21.47 -36.47
C VAL A 221 11.16 -21.30 -37.82
N GLY A 222 12.19 -20.45 -37.89
CA GLY A 222 13.01 -20.29 -39.09
C GLY A 222 13.71 -21.59 -39.48
N ILE A 223 14.36 -22.26 -38.52
CA ILE A 223 15.03 -23.55 -38.74
C ILE A 223 14.03 -24.62 -39.18
N ASP A 224 12.84 -24.68 -38.57
CA ASP A 224 11.81 -25.64 -38.96
C ASP A 224 11.34 -25.44 -40.41
N GLN A 225 11.19 -24.18 -40.84
CA GLN A 225 10.88 -23.86 -42.24
C GLN A 225 11.99 -24.29 -43.20
N GLU A 226 13.25 -24.13 -42.82
CA GLU A 226 14.40 -24.62 -43.60
C GLU A 226 14.41 -26.14 -43.68
N ILE A 227 14.21 -26.85 -42.56
CA ILE A 227 14.09 -28.32 -42.50
C ILE A 227 12.95 -28.80 -43.40
N GLN A 228 11.76 -28.18 -43.33
CA GLN A 228 10.64 -28.50 -44.20
C GLN A 228 10.95 -28.21 -45.68
N GLY A 229 11.73 -27.15 -45.95
CA GLY A 229 12.25 -26.85 -47.29
C GLY A 229 13.18 -27.94 -47.80
N MET A 230 14.10 -28.42 -46.97
CA MET A 230 15.04 -29.50 -47.29
C MET A 230 14.36 -30.85 -47.43
N ALA A 231 13.37 -31.16 -46.58
CA ALA A 231 12.60 -32.40 -46.62
C ALA A 231 11.89 -32.62 -47.98
N LYS A 232 11.48 -31.55 -48.66
CA LYS A 232 10.91 -31.65 -50.03
C LYS A 232 11.89 -32.23 -51.05
N PHE A 233 13.19 -32.06 -50.87
CA PHE A 233 14.21 -32.67 -51.72
C PHE A 233 14.51 -34.12 -51.33
N LEU A 234 14.07 -34.53 -50.14
CA LEU A 234 14.10 -35.89 -49.63
C LEU A 234 12.74 -36.58 -49.77
N ASN A 235 11.89 -36.15 -50.72
CA ASN A 235 10.64 -36.82 -51.09
C ASN A 235 10.77 -37.48 -52.44
N CYS A 236 10.28 -38.73 -52.57
CA CYS A 236 10.42 -39.45 -53.83
C CYS A 236 9.83 -38.61 -54.98
N GLY A 237 10.61 -38.36 -56.03
CA GLY A 237 10.18 -37.54 -57.17
C GLY A 237 8.95 -38.08 -57.94
N LYS A 238 8.46 -39.28 -57.61
CA LYS A 238 7.27 -39.89 -58.21
C LYS A 238 6.05 -39.89 -57.28
N CYS A 239 6.15 -40.45 -56.06
CA CYS A 239 4.99 -40.55 -55.15
C CYS A 239 4.93 -39.45 -54.09
N MET A 240 5.97 -38.62 -53.98
CA MET A 240 6.10 -37.53 -52.98
C MET A 240 6.01 -37.99 -51.51
N GLN A 241 6.21 -39.28 -51.24
CA GLN A 241 6.23 -39.83 -49.88
C GLN A 241 7.66 -39.78 -49.30
N GLU A 242 7.75 -39.61 -47.98
CA GLU A 242 8.97 -39.81 -47.19
C GLU A 242 9.22 -41.33 -47.03
N GLU A 243 10.22 -41.88 -47.71
CA GLU A 243 10.66 -43.28 -47.52
C GLU A 243 12.18 -43.35 -47.34
N MET A 244 12.64 -44.35 -46.58
CA MET A 244 14.05 -44.48 -46.15
C MET A 244 14.98 -45.12 -47.20
N ASP A 245 14.45 -45.74 -48.26
CA ASP A 245 15.26 -46.44 -49.27
C ASP A 245 15.29 -45.70 -50.62
N TRP A 246 16.35 -44.91 -50.81
CA TRP A 246 16.58 -44.10 -51.99
C TRP A 246 17.35 -44.85 -53.07
N LEU A 247 16.89 -44.73 -54.32
CA LEU A 247 17.63 -45.15 -55.49
C LEU A 247 17.89 -43.95 -56.39
N ILE A 248 19.16 -43.68 -56.65
CA ILE A 248 19.60 -42.71 -57.66
C ILE A 248 19.63 -43.44 -59.01
N ILE A 249 18.83 -42.99 -59.96
CA ILE A 249 18.78 -43.55 -61.33
C ILE A 249 19.82 -42.87 -62.25
N PRO A 250 20.16 -43.42 -63.44
CA PRO A 250 21.31 -42.94 -64.24
C PRO A 250 21.27 -41.45 -64.66
N CYS A 251 20.09 -40.83 -64.69
CA CYS A 251 19.94 -39.40 -64.92
C CYS A 251 20.06 -38.55 -63.63
N CYS A 252 20.63 -39.11 -62.56
CA CYS A 252 20.88 -38.50 -61.25
C CYS A 252 19.65 -38.05 -60.46
N HIS A 253 18.46 -38.54 -60.80
CA HIS A 253 17.24 -38.28 -60.02
C HIS A 253 17.05 -39.34 -58.94
N GLY A 254 16.53 -38.94 -57.76
CA GLY A 254 16.20 -39.84 -56.67
C GLY A 254 14.73 -40.29 -56.68
N ILE A 255 14.48 -41.59 -56.61
CA ILE A 255 13.14 -42.16 -56.41
C ILE A 255 13.17 -43.25 -55.34
N CYS A 256 12.05 -43.54 -54.68
CA CYS A 256 11.97 -44.64 -53.71
C CYS A 256 11.94 -46.01 -54.40
N THR A 257 12.40 -47.03 -53.69
CA THR A 257 12.42 -48.44 -54.14
C THR A 257 11.05 -48.92 -54.63
N ASN A 258 9.97 -48.56 -53.92
CA ASN A 258 8.59 -48.90 -54.30
C ASN A 258 8.16 -48.24 -55.63
N CYS A 259 8.54 -46.98 -55.84
CA CYS A 259 8.25 -46.26 -57.08
C CYS A 259 9.05 -46.76 -58.27
N LYS A 260 10.26 -47.28 -58.05
CA LYS A 260 11.04 -47.93 -59.10
C LYS A 260 10.35 -49.18 -59.63
N LEU A 261 9.77 -50.01 -58.76
CA LEU A 261 9.06 -51.24 -59.16
C LEU A 261 7.86 -50.96 -60.09
N THR A 262 7.33 -49.74 -60.08
CA THR A 262 6.20 -49.31 -60.91
C THR A 262 6.59 -48.32 -62.01
N ALA A 263 7.84 -47.84 -62.06
CA ALA A 263 8.33 -46.93 -63.09
C ALA A 263 8.98 -47.75 -64.20
N TYR A 264 8.19 -48.16 -65.19
CA TYR A 264 8.70 -48.87 -66.35
C TYR A 264 9.21 -47.86 -67.40
N GLU A 265 10.45 -48.10 -67.85
CA GLU A 265 11.12 -47.58 -69.05
C GLU A 265 11.65 -46.13 -69.04
N ALA A 266 11.12 -45.19 -68.24
CA ALA A 266 11.62 -43.81 -68.20
C ALA A 266 11.58 -43.15 -66.81
N CYS A 267 12.47 -42.18 -66.60
CA CYS A 267 12.49 -41.34 -65.41
C CYS A 267 11.22 -40.48 -65.32
N PRO A 268 10.48 -40.50 -64.21
CA PRO A 268 9.24 -39.72 -64.06
C PRO A 268 9.48 -38.20 -63.97
N LEU A 269 10.71 -37.75 -63.67
CA LEU A 269 11.03 -36.33 -63.53
C LEU A 269 11.53 -35.68 -64.83
N CYS A 270 12.34 -36.39 -65.63
CA CYS A 270 12.95 -35.82 -66.84
C CYS A 270 12.69 -36.62 -68.13
N GLY A 271 11.97 -37.74 -68.05
CA GLY A 271 11.65 -38.58 -69.21
C GLY A 271 12.84 -39.38 -69.78
N ALA A 272 14.02 -39.31 -69.17
CA ALA A 272 15.19 -40.06 -69.63
C ALA A 272 14.92 -41.58 -69.57
N ILE A 273 15.17 -42.26 -70.68
CA ILE A 273 14.93 -43.71 -70.80
C ILE A 273 15.88 -44.45 -69.86
N MET A 274 15.32 -45.27 -68.97
CA MET A 274 16.10 -46.12 -68.08
C MET A 274 16.55 -47.36 -68.87
N GLN A 275 17.65 -47.23 -69.61
CA GLN A 275 18.27 -48.39 -70.26
C GLN A 275 18.57 -49.44 -69.19
N SER A 276 18.16 -50.69 -69.45
CA SER A 276 18.33 -51.83 -68.57
C SER A 276 19.69 -51.79 -67.87
N SER A 277 19.67 -51.73 -66.54
CA SER A 277 20.85 -51.69 -65.69
C SER A 277 21.87 -52.73 -66.14
N HIS A 278 23.08 -52.30 -66.51
CA HIS A 278 24.22 -53.20 -66.34
C HIS A 278 24.41 -53.41 -64.83
N PRO A 279 24.57 -54.64 -64.35
CA PRO A 279 24.87 -54.87 -62.95
C PRO A 279 26.14 -54.09 -62.59
N ILE A 280 26.05 -53.22 -61.59
CA ILE A 280 27.25 -52.65 -60.97
C ILE A 280 27.93 -53.84 -60.29
N ASN A 281 29.03 -54.31 -60.87
CA ASN A 281 29.83 -55.36 -60.28
C ASN A 281 30.35 -54.82 -58.94
N THR A 282 29.94 -55.45 -57.83
CA THR A 282 30.31 -55.07 -56.47
C THR A 282 31.56 -55.83 -56.02
N ASP A 283 32.56 -55.88 -56.91
CA ASP A 283 33.91 -56.35 -56.54
C ASP A 283 34.74 -55.13 -56.12
N PHE A 284 34.67 -54.81 -54.82
CA PHE A 284 35.68 -54.07 -54.07
C PHE A 284 36.20 -54.95 -52.94
#